data_AF-A0A6A4YDZ3-F1
#
_entry.id   AF-A0A6A4YDZ3-F1
#
_cell.length_a   1.000
_cell.length_b   1.000
_cell.length_c   1.000
_cell.angle_alpha   90.00
_cell.angle_beta   90.00
_cell.angle_gamma   90.00
#
_symmetry.space_group_name_H-M   'P 1'
#
loop_
_entity.id
_entity.type
_entity.pdbx_description
1 polymer ?
#
loop_
_entity_poly.entity_id
_entity_poly.type
_entity_poly.pdbx_seq_one_letter_code
_entity_poly.pdbx_strand_id
1 'polypeptide(L)'
;MVKTTYATFPPLASEASHPLALASVVSKLAFSWVQPLLALGNQRQLQPDDIWSIRDDDKAAPLARQFATAYARHDHRVLRALASLYWRDVAWLGFLQLVSVACDLYGPGYVLGNVILALEASTFDFQHVLVLATSLFVLSAVNVFVKTHNDYLASIVGLRVSAALQSTLFAKSLRLSADATKAKSSGEIANVFASDVATTMTFATVVNTLWLVPVQVMVILVLLFQFVGYAAFAGLAVIILILLVNSNASNKIGSQRRLVSAATDKRMKALNELFGGIQIIKFNAWEAKFQAKVDALRQDEVAALEVYYAKLMLFISLTTSTTVLVTLTVFACYILVLHQPTTVAVIFSTMALLKYLQTYIKQLATAWTSLIQTQVSAQRIHDILQLDECDPANVQTTVSSSSTMAVAITDGMFTWDKTDPTPLFQHLHLTIQQGQLAVVHGAVGQGKSSLCSILLGEMHKLTGHVHVQGSVAYLSQQPWIQNTTIRENILFGKPYDRRKYAAVVEACALASDLAALPAGDRTEIGQKG
;
A
#
# COMPACT_ATOMS: atom_id res chain seq x y z
N MET A 1 12.26 -27.31 28.81
CA MET A 1 13.06 -26.38 27.99
C MET A 1 12.40 -25.02 28.04
N VAL A 2 13.11 -24.00 28.53
CA VAL A 2 12.70 -22.60 28.37
C VAL A 2 12.58 -22.35 26.87
N LYS A 3 11.39 -21.97 26.38
CA LYS A 3 11.24 -21.46 25.01
C LYS A 3 12.07 -20.17 24.95
N THR A 4 13.33 -20.27 24.55
CA THR A 4 14.11 -19.11 24.16
C THR A 4 13.44 -18.52 22.93
N THR A 5 12.67 -17.47 23.13
CA THR A 5 12.06 -16.68 22.06
C THR A 5 13.18 -16.06 21.25
N TYR A 6 13.22 -16.36 19.95
CA TYR A 6 14.09 -15.66 19.00
C TYR A 6 13.76 -14.16 19.06
N ALA A 7 14.72 -13.32 19.39
CA ALA A 7 14.53 -11.88 19.50
C ALA A 7 15.77 -11.15 18.95
N THR A 8 15.76 -10.87 17.65
CA THR A 8 16.81 -10.07 16.99
C THR A 8 16.63 -8.56 17.25
N PHE A 9 15.41 -8.14 17.56
CA PHE A 9 15.09 -6.74 17.82
C PHE A 9 14.69 -6.55 19.28
N PRO A 10 15.10 -5.44 19.91
CA PRO A 10 14.72 -5.14 21.29
C PRO A 10 13.19 -5.10 21.41
N PRO A 11 12.63 -5.55 22.54
CA PRO A 11 11.20 -5.40 22.79
C PRO A 11 10.84 -3.91 22.76
N LEU A 12 9.69 -3.60 22.16
CA LEU A 12 9.14 -2.24 22.20
C LEU A 12 9.02 -1.78 23.65
N ALA A 13 9.37 -0.52 23.92
CA ALA A 13 9.31 0.07 25.26
C ALA A 13 7.91 -0.10 25.90
N SER A 14 7.88 -0.16 27.24
CA SER A 14 6.69 -0.53 28.01
C SER A 14 5.44 0.28 27.66
N GLU A 15 4.31 -0.42 27.58
CA GLU A 15 2.97 0.01 27.18
C GLU A 15 2.40 1.16 28.03
N ALA A 16 2.81 2.40 27.76
CA ALA A 16 2.00 3.54 28.16
C ALA A 16 0.68 3.49 27.37
N SER A 17 -0.46 3.45 28.05
CA SER A 17 -1.76 3.41 27.42
C SER A 17 -1.92 4.57 26.43
N HIS A 18 -2.33 4.25 25.19
CA HIS A 18 -2.47 5.25 24.13
C HIS A 18 -3.37 6.42 24.58
N PRO A 19 -2.97 7.69 24.41
CA PRO A 19 -3.67 8.86 24.96
C PRO A 19 -5.14 8.97 24.52
N LEU A 20 -5.47 8.51 23.31
CA LEU A 20 -6.86 8.42 22.84
C LEU A 20 -7.78 7.60 23.77
N ALA A 21 -7.26 6.60 24.47
CA ALA A 21 -8.05 5.79 25.42
C ALA A 21 -8.47 6.60 26.65
N LEU A 22 -7.57 7.48 27.12
CA LEU A 22 -7.77 8.35 28.29
C LEU A 22 -8.44 9.69 27.93
N ALA A 23 -8.50 10.05 26.65
CA ALA A 23 -9.04 11.31 26.19
C ALA A 23 -10.55 11.43 26.43
N SER A 24 -10.98 12.59 26.93
CA SER A 24 -12.40 12.96 27.03
C SER A 24 -13.04 13.08 25.64
N VAL A 25 -14.37 13.05 25.58
CA VAL A 25 -15.11 13.19 24.30
C VAL A 25 -14.75 14.50 23.59
N VAL A 26 -14.63 15.60 24.34
CA VAL A 26 -14.23 16.91 23.79
C VAL A 26 -12.81 16.86 23.23
N SER A 27 -11.89 16.20 23.94
CA SER A 27 -10.51 16.04 23.46
C SER A 27 -10.43 15.19 22.19
N LYS A 28 -11.27 14.15 22.07
CA LYS A 28 -11.40 13.33 20.86
C LYS A 28 -11.93 14.17 19.68
N LEU A 29 -13.00 14.94 19.91
CA LEU A 29 -13.61 15.79 18.89
C LEU A 29 -12.69 16.92 18.41
N ALA A 30 -11.88 17.49 19.30
CA ALA A 30 -10.95 18.56 18.96
C ALA A 30 -9.56 18.07 18.55
N PHE A 31 -9.31 16.75 18.54
CA PHE A 31 -7.98 16.13 18.39
C PHE A 31 -6.92 16.66 19.37
N SER A 32 -7.33 17.22 20.52
CA SER A 32 -6.42 17.88 21.45
C SER A 32 -5.48 16.91 22.18
N TRP A 33 -5.81 15.62 22.19
CA TRP A 33 -4.99 14.56 22.76
C TRP A 33 -3.64 14.39 22.04
N VAL A 34 -3.49 14.89 20.80
CA VAL A 34 -2.23 14.84 20.03
C VAL A 34 -1.27 15.97 20.44
N GLN A 35 -1.78 17.02 21.08
CA GLN A 35 -1.04 18.25 21.35
C GLN A 35 0.27 18.08 22.15
N PRO A 36 0.39 17.17 23.14
CA PRO A 36 1.66 16.93 23.82
C PRO A 36 2.78 16.47 22.87
N LEU A 37 2.44 15.62 21.88
CA LEU A 37 3.42 15.13 20.90
C LEU A 37 3.81 16.24 19.91
N LEU A 38 2.84 17.07 19.48
CA LEU A 38 3.13 18.22 18.62
C LEU A 38 4.00 19.26 19.34
N ALA A 39 3.74 19.50 20.63
CA ALA A 39 4.54 20.39 21.45
C ALA A 39 5.98 19.86 21.62
N LEU A 40 6.14 18.54 21.82
CA LEU A 40 7.45 17.91 21.88
C LEU A 40 8.20 18.03 20.54
N GLY A 41 7.51 17.81 19.42
CA GLY A 41 8.05 17.96 18.07
C GLY A 41 8.48 19.40 17.73
N ASN A 42 7.85 20.40 18.34
CA ASN A 42 8.29 21.80 18.23
C ASN A 42 9.55 22.09 19.06
N GLN A 43 9.81 21.33 20.11
CA GLN A 43 10.98 21.52 20.98
C GLN A 43 12.21 20.78 20.46
N ARG A 44 12.03 19.58 19.91
CA ARG A 44 13.10 18.76 19.34
C ARG A 44 12.59 17.81 18.27
N GLN A 45 13.51 17.30 17.45
CA GLN A 45 13.21 16.20 16.53
C GLN A 45 12.71 14.98 17.31
N LEU A 46 11.57 14.43 16.89
CA LEU A 46 10.97 13.24 17.48
C LEU A 46 11.83 12.01 17.20
N GLN A 47 12.01 11.19 18.22
CA GLN A 47 12.67 9.89 18.15
C GLN A 47 11.63 8.76 18.20
N PRO A 48 11.96 7.53 17.77
CA PRO A 48 11.02 6.41 17.80
C PRO A 48 10.41 6.16 19.19
N ASP A 49 11.17 6.39 20.26
CA ASP A 49 10.73 6.22 21.64
C ASP A 49 9.70 7.27 22.10
N ASP A 50 9.56 8.38 21.36
CA ASP A 50 8.56 9.43 21.65
C ASP A 50 7.17 9.08 21.12
N ILE A 51 7.06 8.08 20.24
CA ILE A 51 5.82 7.71 19.57
C ILE A 51 5.04 6.73 20.46
N TRP A 52 3.76 7.00 20.66
CA TRP A 52 2.89 6.11 21.44
C TRP A 52 2.77 4.73 20.82
N SER A 53 2.70 3.71 21.68
CA SER A 53 2.36 2.35 21.25
C SER A 53 0.96 2.31 20.63
N ILE A 54 0.83 1.57 19.53
CA ILE A 54 -0.45 1.36 18.84
C ILE A 54 -1.43 0.65 19.78
N ARG A 55 -2.72 1.00 19.67
CA ARG A 55 -3.81 0.35 20.41
C ARG A 55 -3.86 -1.15 20.13
N ASP A 56 -4.25 -1.94 21.12
CA ASP A 56 -4.33 -3.40 20.97
C ASP A 56 -5.23 -3.86 19.82
N ASP A 57 -6.37 -3.17 19.62
CA ASP A 57 -7.31 -3.44 18.52
C ASP A 57 -6.68 -3.21 17.12
N ASP A 58 -5.70 -2.32 17.05
CA ASP A 58 -5.05 -1.89 15.81
C ASP A 58 -3.69 -2.60 15.58
N LYS A 59 -3.29 -3.53 16.47
CA LYS A 59 -2.09 -4.36 16.30
C LYS A 59 -2.28 -5.36 15.14
N ALA A 60 -1.21 -5.68 14.43
CA ALA A 60 -1.27 -6.55 13.24
C ALA A 60 -1.79 -7.97 13.53
N ALA A 61 -1.39 -8.57 14.65
CA ALA A 61 -1.75 -9.95 15.00
C ALA A 61 -3.27 -10.20 15.16
N PRO A 62 -4.04 -9.41 15.94
CA PRO A 62 -5.49 -9.58 16.02
C PRO A 62 -6.16 -9.31 14.67
N LEU A 63 -5.75 -8.27 13.95
CA LEU A 63 -6.31 -7.93 12.63
C LEU A 63 -6.11 -9.05 11.61
N ALA A 64 -4.91 -9.65 11.55
CA ALA A 64 -4.61 -10.77 10.67
C ALA A 64 -5.47 -12.01 10.99
N ARG A 65 -5.70 -12.32 12.28
CA ARG A 65 -6.58 -13.44 12.68
C ARG A 65 -8.03 -13.21 12.28
N GLN A 66 -8.54 -11.99 12.49
CA GLN A 66 -9.89 -11.63 12.09
C GLN A 66 -10.06 -11.73 10.57
N PHE A 67 -9.11 -11.21 9.81
CA PHE A 67 -9.10 -11.31 8.35
C PHE A 67 -9.03 -12.76 7.88
N ALA A 68 -8.12 -13.58 8.41
CA ALA A 68 -8.00 -14.99 8.02
C ALA A 68 -9.31 -15.76 8.25
N THR A 69 -10.00 -15.49 9.37
CA THR A 69 -11.30 -16.10 9.68
C THR A 69 -12.38 -15.67 8.67
N ALA A 70 -12.43 -14.38 8.33
CA ALA A 70 -13.37 -13.85 7.34
C ALA A 70 -13.05 -14.37 5.91
N TYR A 71 -11.77 -14.49 5.58
CA TYR A 71 -11.27 -14.96 4.30
C TYR A 71 -11.67 -16.42 4.05
N ALA A 72 -11.52 -17.29 5.05
CA ALA A 72 -11.96 -18.67 4.98
C ALA A 72 -13.49 -18.80 4.84
N ARG A 73 -14.27 -17.95 5.55
CA ARG A 73 -15.75 -17.95 5.48
C ARG A 73 -16.29 -17.51 4.12
N HIS A 74 -15.56 -16.65 3.40
CA HIS A 74 -16.02 -16.04 2.16
C HIS A 74 -15.31 -16.59 0.92
N ASP A 75 -15.12 -17.92 0.87
CA ASP A 75 -14.62 -18.61 -0.33
C ASP A 75 -13.27 -18.03 -0.80
N HIS A 76 -12.42 -17.61 0.15
CA HIS A 76 -11.10 -17.05 -0.11
C HIS A 76 -11.08 -15.82 -1.04
N ARG A 77 -12.16 -15.03 -1.08
CA ARG A 77 -12.22 -13.79 -1.87
C ARG A 77 -11.87 -12.59 -0.99
N VAL A 78 -10.77 -11.91 -1.32
CA VAL A 78 -10.21 -10.80 -0.54
C VAL A 78 -11.24 -9.68 -0.34
N LEU A 79 -11.85 -9.17 -1.41
CA LEU A 79 -12.80 -8.06 -1.33
C LEU A 79 -14.05 -8.40 -0.51
N ARG A 80 -14.55 -9.64 -0.59
CA ARG A 80 -15.72 -10.08 0.19
C ARG A 80 -15.39 -10.21 1.67
N ALA A 81 -14.21 -10.75 1.99
CA ALA A 81 -13.72 -10.83 3.36
C ALA A 81 -13.59 -9.44 3.98
N LEU A 82 -12.96 -8.50 3.27
CA LEU A 82 -12.83 -7.10 3.73
C LEU A 82 -14.19 -6.42 3.90
N ALA A 83 -15.10 -6.57 2.93
CA ALA A 83 -16.45 -6.03 3.03
C ALA A 83 -17.17 -6.59 4.28
N SER A 84 -17.10 -7.91 4.52
CA SER A 84 -17.75 -8.53 5.68
C SER A 84 -17.22 -8.04 7.04
N LEU A 85 -15.92 -7.70 7.10
CA LEU A 85 -15.27 -7.28 8.32
C LEU A 85 -15.55 -5.80 8.63
N TYR A 86 -15.52 -4.94 7.61
CA TYR A 86 -15.57 -3.49 7.78
C TYR A 86 -16.88 -2.83 7.31
N TRP A 87 -17.93 -3.59 6.92
CA TRP A 87 -19.16 -2.98 6.38
C TRP A 87 -19.81 -1.97 7.33
N ARG A 88 -19.74 -2.19 8.65
CA ARG A 88 -20.31 -1.28 9.66
C ARG A 88 -19.59 0.07 9.66
N ASP A 89 -18.26 0.02 9.64
CA ASP A 89 -17.42 1.23 9.57
C ASP A 89 -17.65 1.95 8.25
N VAL A 90 -17.69 1.22 7.13
CA VAL A 90 -17.98 1.78 5.79
C VAL A 90 -19.38 2.42 5.76
N ALA A 91 -20.40 1.79 6.33
CA ALA A 91 -21.75 2.35 6.40
C ALA A 91 -21.81 3.64 7.25
N TRP A 92 -21.11 3.66 8.39
CA TRP A 92 -21.01 4.84 9.23
C TRP A 92 -20.29 6.00 8.53
N LEU A 93 -19.18 5.71 7.83
CA LEU A 93 -18.48 6.69 6.99
C LEU A 93 -19.41 7.23 5.89
N GLY A 94 -20.18 6.36 5.22
CA GLY A 94 -21.15 6.76 4.21
C GLY A 94 -22.23 7.69 4.77
N PHE A 95 -22.72 7.42 5.98
CA PHE A 95 -23.67 8.30 6.68
C PHE A 95 -23.06 9.67 6.99
N LEU A 96 -21.84 9.73 7.55
CA LEU A 96 -21.16 11.00 7.83
C LEU A 96 -20.93 11.82 6.55
N GLN A 97 -20.55 11.16 5.45
CA GLN A 97 -20.41 11.81 4.16
C GLN A 97 -21.74 12.37 3.65
N LEU A 98 -22.86 11.65 3.83
CA LEU A 98 -24.19 12.15 3.44
C LEU A 98 -24.57 13.39 4.24
N VAL A 99 -24.34 13.40 5.56
CA VAL A 99 -24.55 14.59 6.41
C VAL A 99 -23.70 15.77 5.91
N SER A 100 -22.43 15.50 5.61
CA SER A 100 -21.50 16.52 5.10
C SER A 100 -21.97 17.15 3.78
N VAL A 101 -22.50 16.31 2.87
CA VAL A 101 -23.08 16.76 1.59
C VAL A 101 -24.29 17.65 1.80
N ALA A 102 -25.19 17.25 2.71
CA ALA A 102 -26.36 18.05 3.03
C ALA A 102 -25.96 19.45 3.54
N CYS A 103 -24.92 19.52 4.38
CA CYS A 103 -24.37 20.80 4.83
C CYS A 103 -23.72 21.62 3.70
N ASP A 104 -22.97 20.99 2.79
CA ASP A 104 -22.35 21.67 1.63
C ASP A 104 -23.40 22.28 0.69
N LEU A 105 -24.51 21.57 0.46
CA LEU A 105 -25.59 21.98 -0.43
C LEU A 105 -26.54 23.02 0.20
N TYR A 106 -26.62 23.08 1.53
CA TYR A 106 -27.48 24.03 2.24
C TYR A 106 -27.17 25.50 1.87
N GLY A 107 -25.89 25.86 1.79
CA GLY A 107 -25.47 27.22 1.47
C GLY A 107 -25.95 27.70 0.09
N PRO A 108 -25.50 27.08 -1.01
CA PRO A 108 -25.93 27.45 -2.36
C PRO A 108 -27.39 27.16 -2.67
N GLY A 109 -27.93 26.05 -2.16
CA GLY A 109 -29.26 25.58 -2.51
C GLY A 109 -30.39 26.35 -1.80
N TYR A 110 -30.12 26.90 -0.61
CA TYR A 110 -31.15 27.56 0.19
C TYR A 110 -30.72 28.94 0.68
N VAL A 111 -29.56 29.08 1.32
CA VAL A 111 -29.19 30.33 1.99
C VAL A 111 -28.91 31.47 1.02
N LEU A 112 -28.08 31.22 0.00
CA LEU A 112 -27.59 32.27 -0.90
C LEU A 112 -28.71 32.98 -1.65
N GLY A 113 -29.67 32.23 -2.19
CA GLY A 113 -30.83 32.79 -2.89
C GLY A 113 -31.72 33.62 -1.97
N ASN A 114 -32.04 33.13 -0.77
CA ASN A 114 -32.90 33.84 0.19
C ASN A 114 -32.24 35.10 0.75
N VAL A 115 -30.92 35.09 0.99
CA VAL A 115 -30.19 36.29 1.42
C VAL A 115 -30.22 37.37 0.34
N ILE A 116 -30.03 36.99 -0.93
CA ILE A 116 -30.06 37.96 -2.03
C ILE A 116 -31.48 38.52 -2.21
N LEU A 117 -32.52 37.67 -2.16
CA LEU A 117 -33.91 38.12 -2.24
C LEU A 117 -34.28 39.06 -1.08
N ALA A 118 -33.79 38.81 0.13
CA ALA A 118 -34.01 39.68 1.28
C ALA A 118 -33.28 41.04 1.16
N LEU A 119 -32.15 41.09 0.44
CA LEU A 119 -31.42 42.33 0.12
C LEU A 119 -32.10 43.12 -1.01
N GLU A 120 -32.77 42.45 -1.95
CA GLU A 120 -33.50 43.07 -3.05
C GLU A 120 -34.92 43.54 -2.65
N ALA A 121 -35.45 43.05 -1.52
CA ALA A 121 -36.78 43.41 -1.03
C ALA A 121 -36.87 44.88 -0.57
N SER A 122 -38.05 45.50 -0.75
CA SER A 122 -38.30 46.89 -0.36
C SER A 122 -38.24 47.14 1.14
N THR A 123 -38.43 46.10 1.95
CA THR A 123 -38.27 46.12 3.42
C THR A 123 -37.21 45.09 3.82
N PHE A 124 -36.09 45.58 4.34
CA PHE A 124 -34.99 44.73 4.77
C PHE A 124 -35.29 44.05 6.11
N ASP A 125 -35.48 42.72 6.08
CA ASP A 125 -35.62 41.90 7.28
C ASP A 125 -34.24 41.45 7.79
N PHE A 126 -33.66 42.28 8.67
CA PHE A 126 -32.37 41.98 9.29
C PHE A 126 -32.37 40.67 10.08
N GLN A 127 -33.49 40.34 10.74
CA GLN A 127 -33.57 39.14 11.58
C GLN A 127 -33.55 37.88 10.73
N HIS A 128 -34.28 37.86 9.62
CA HIS A 128 -34.26 36.73 8.70
C HIS A 128 -32.87 36.50 8.08
N VAL A 129 -32.20 37.55 7.62
CA VAL A 129 -30.84 37.45 7.06
C VAL A 129 -29.83 37.01 8.12
N LEU A 130 -29.94 37.52 9.35
CA LEU A 130 -29.07 37.12 10.46
C LEU A 130 -29.24 35.63 10.80
N VAL A 131 -30.47 35.12 10.82
CA VAL A 131 -30.76 33.69 11.06
C VAL A 131 -30.14 32.82 9.96
N LEU A 132 -30.27 33.20 8.69
CA LEU A 132 -29.67 32.47 7.57
C LEU A 132 -28.13 32.50 7.59
N ALA A 133 -27.54 33.64 7.91
CA ALA A 133 -26.09 33.78 8.00
C ALA A 133 -25.51 32.97 9.19
N THR A 134 -26.17 33.03 10.34
CA THR A 134 -25.76 32.26 11.54
C THR A 134 -25.98 30.76 11.36
N SER A 135 -27.09 30.33 10.75
CA SER A 135 -27.32 28.91 10.43
C SER A 135 -26.27 28.39 9.45
N LEU A 136 -25.92 29.17 8.41
CA LEU A 136 -24.87 28.80 7.46
C LEU A 136 -23.51 28.66 8.16
N PHE A 137 -23.16 29.59 9.04
CA PHE A 137 -21.91 29.53 9.81
C PHE A 137 -21.86 28.28 10.71
N VAL A 138 -22.93 28.03 11.48
CA VAL A 138 -23.01 26.86 12.37
C VAL A 138 -22.93 25.56 11.60
N LEU A 139 -23.69 25.41 10.50
CA LEU A 139 -23.62 24.22 9.66
C LEU A 139 -22.26 24.05 9.01
N SER A 140 -21.63 25.13 8.55
CA SER A 140 -20.27 25.07 7.98
C SER A 140 -19.24 24.63 9.01
N ALA A 141 -19.32 25.14 10.24
CA ALA A 141 -18.45 24.74 11.34
C ALA A 141 -18.64 23.25 11.68
N VAL A 142 -19.88 22.79 11.85
CA VAL A 142 -20.19 21.37 12.09
C VAL A 142 -19.69 20.48 10.95
N ASN A 143 -19.90 20.91 9.71
CA ASN A 143 -19.47 20.16 8.53
C ASN A 143 -17.95 19.98 8.46
N VAL A 144 -17.16 20.99 8.86
CA VAL A 144 -15.70 20.85 8.98
C VAL A 144 -15.35 19.74 9.97
N PHE A 145 -15.97 19.70 11.16
CA PHE A 145 -15.76 18.61 12.11
C PHE A 145 -16.16 17.25 11.53
N VAL A 146 -17.32 17.15 10.86
CA VAL A 146 -17.79 15.89 10.26
C VAL A 146 -16.82 15.40 9.19
N LYS A 147 -16.36 16.28 8.27
CA LYS A 147 -15.39 15.94 7.23
C LYS A 147 -14.07 15.46 7.83
N THR A 148 -13.51 16.20 8.78
CA THR A 148 -12.23 15.84 9.41
C THR A 148 -12.32 14.50 10.14
N HIS A 149 -13.41 14.23 10.86
CA HIS A 149 -13.60 12.93 11.52
C HIS A 149 -13.83 11.81 10.52
N ASN A 150 -14.57 12.04 9.43
CA ASN A 150 -14.76 11.08 8.37
C ASN A 150 -13.41 10.68 7.74
N ASP A 151 -12.55 11.65 7.43
CA ASP A 151 -11.22 11.39 6.85
C ASP A 151 -10.29 10.65 7.82
N TYR A 152 -10.33 11.01 9.11
CA TYR A 152 -9.60 10.31 10.16
C TYR A 152 -10.05 8.85 10.32
N LEU A 153 -11.37 8.61 10.43
CA LEU A 153 -11.92 7.27 10.58
C LEU A 153 -11.70 6.42 9.32
N ALA A 154 -11.84 6.99 8.12
CA ALA A 154 -11.53 6.30 6.87
C ALA A 154 -10.06 5.88 6.80
N SER A 155 -9.15 6.75 7.26
CA SER A 155 -7.71 6.47 7.33
C SER A 155 -7.39 5.34 8.32
N ILE A 156 -8.07 5.27 9.47
CA ILE A 156 -7.95 4.15 10.43
C ILE A 156 -8.39 2.83 9.78
N VAL A 157 -9.55 2.81 9.13
CA VAL A 157 -10.05 1.61 8.43
C VAL A 157 -9.04 1.17 7.36
N GLY A 158 -8.52 2.11 6.58
CA GLY A 158 -7.48 1.84 5.58
C GLY A 158 -6.21 1.22 6.18
N LEU A 159 -5.73 1.74 7.31
CA LEU A 159 -4.58 1.18 8.03
C LEU A 159 -4.84 -0.24 8.56
N ARG A 160 -6.03 -0.50 9.11
CA ARG A 160 -6.42 -1.84 9.58
C ARG A 160 -6.45 -2.86 8.45
N VAL A 161 -7.01 -2.48 7.30
CA VAL A 161 -7.02 -3.29 6.08
C VAL A 161 -5.59 -3.59 5.64
N SER A 162 -4.73 -2.58 5.56
CA SER A 162 -3.32 -2.75 5.17
C SER A 162 -2.56 -3.68 6.10
N ALA A 163 -2.64 -3.46 7.41
CA ALA A 163 -1.96 -4.29 8.41
C ALA A 163 -2.40 -5.77 8.35
N ALA A 164 -3.72 -6.02 8.18
CA ALA A 164 -4.25 -7.36 8.04
C ALA A 164 -3.73 -8.07 6.77
N LEU A 165 -3.74 -7.37 5.63
CA LEU A 165 -3.27 -7.91 4.36
C LEU A 165 -1.75 -8.12 4.36
N GLN A 166 -0.96 -7.15 4.83
CA GLN A 166 0.50 -7.27 4.94
C GLN A 166 0.90 -8.44 5.83
N SER A 167 0.30 -8.57 7.02
CA SER A 167 0.62 -9.65 7.94
C SER A 167 0.24 -11.03 7.35
N THR A 168 -0.88 -11.12 6.65
CA THR A 168 -1.33 -12.38 6.02
C THR A 168 -0.45 -12.73 4.83
N LEU A 169 -0.10 -11.76 3.98
CA LEU A 169 0.77 -11.94 2.82
C LEU A 169 2.19 -12.32 3.24
N PHE A 170 2.71 -11.70 4.31
CA PHE A 170 4.00 -12.05 4.89
C PHE A 170 3.98 -13.49 5.41
N ALA A 171 2.98 -13.87 6.20
CA ALA A 171 2.83 -15.23 6.69
C ALA A 171 2.70 -16.27 5.54
N LYS A 172 1.98 -15.91 4.47
CA LYS A 172 1.87 -16.75 3.26
C LYS A 172 3.23 -16.91 2.57
N SER A 173 3.98 -15.82 2.38
CA SER A 173 5.30 -15.84 1.70
C SER A 173 6.32 -16.74 2.39
N LEU A 174 6.25 -16.88 3.72
CA LEU A 174 7.12 -17.77 4.49
C LEU A 174 6.77 -19.26 4.34
N ARG A 175 5.62 -19.57 3.73
CA ARG A 175 5.11 -20.94 3.57
C ARG A 175 4.97 -21.36 2.12
N LEU A 176 5.27 -20.50 1.16
CA LEU A 176 5.15 -20.84 -0.26
C LEU A 176 6.04 -22.01 -0.63
N SER A 177 5.55 -22.88 -1.51
CA SER A 177 6.35 -23.97 -2.10
C SER A 177 7.45 -23.43 -3.02
N ALA A 178 8.42 -24.29 -3.34
CA ALA A 178 9.46 -23.97 -4.31
C ALA A 178 8.86 -23.64 -5.69
N ASP A 179 7.86 -24.40 -6.14
CA ASP A 179 7.11 -24.15 -7.38
C ASP A 179 6.41 -22.79 -7.37
N ALA A 180 5.72 -22.45 -6.27
CA ALA A 180 5.06 -21.17 -6.12
C ALA A 180 6.05 -19.99 -6.14
N THR A 181 7.22 -20.15 -5.51
CA THR A 181 8.28 -19.15 -5.48
C THR A 181 8.97 -18.97 -6.85
N LYS A 182 8.96 -20.02 -7.68
CA LYS A 182 9.40 -19.94 -9.08
C LYS A 182 8.36 -19.24 -9.96
N ALA A 183 7.07 -19.49 -9.72
CA ALA A 183 5.96 -18.87 -10.45
C ALA A 183 5.79 -17.37 -10.14
N LYS A 184 6.01 -16.98 -8.88
CA LYS A 184 6.00 -15.58 -8.44
C LYS A 184 7.31 -15.24 -7.74
N SER A 185 8.08 -14.37 -8.37
CA SER A 185 9.39 -13.96 -7.84
C SER A 185 9.26 -13.20 -6.52
N SER A 186 10.31 -13.25 -5.71
CA SER A 186 10.40 -12.46 -4.47
C SER A 186 10.22 -10.95 -4.71
N GLY A 187 10.69 -10.45 -5.85
CA GLY A 187 10.50 -9.05 -6.28
C GLY A 187 9.03 -8.72 -6.58
N GLU A 188 8.28 -9.63 -7.20
CA GLU A 188 6.84 -9.45 -7.43
C GLU A 188 6.06 -9.45 -6.11
N ILE A 189 6.35 -10.38 -5.20
CA ILE A 189 5.72 -10.43 -3.87
C ILE A 189 6.03 -9.14 -3.08
N ALA A 190 7.29 -8.67 -3.11
CA ALA A 190 7.68 -7.42 -2.47
C ALA A 190 6.95 -6.20 -3.09
N ASN A 191 6.76 -6.18 -4.41
CA ASN A 191 5.99 -5.12 -5.07
C ASN A 191 4.50 -5.15 -4.68
N VAL A 192 3.89 -6.34 -4.56
CA VAL A 192 2.52 -6.46 -4.05
C VAL A 192 2.45 -5.96 -2.61
N PHE A 193 3.40 -6.35 -1.76
CA PHE A 193 3.47 -5.91 -0.37
C PHE A 193 3.58 -4.38 -0.22
N ALA A 194 4.42 -3.73 -1.03
CA ALA A 194 4.69 -2.30 -0.95
C ALA A 194 3.63 -1.43 -1.65
N SER A 195 3.14 -1.85 -2.83
CA SER A 195 2.29 -1.03 -3.69
C SER A 195 0.81 -1.44 -3.61
N ASP A 196 0.51 -2.73 -3.77
CA ASP A 196 -0.89 -3.19 -3.87
C ASP A 196 -1.63 -3.20 -2.54
N VAL A 197 -0.93 -3.44 -1.45
CA VAL A 197 -1.57 -3.33 -0.14
C VAL A 197 -1.89 -1.87 0.18
N ALA A 198 -1.03 -0.93 -0.22
CA ALA A 198 -1.24 0.50 -0.02
C ALA A 198 -2.45 1.02 -0.84
N THR A 199 -2.63 0.59 -2.08
CA THR A 199 -3.81 0.98 -2.88
C THR A 199 -5.12 0.51 -2.25
N THR A 200 -5.10 -0.68 -1.62
CA THR A 200 -6.26 -1.25 -0.94
C THR A 200 -6.68 -0.46 0.30
N MET A 201 -5.83 0.41 0.85
CA MET A 201 -6.20 1.32 1.96
C MET A 201 -7.35 2.26 1.59
N THR A 202 -7.48 2.60 0.31
CA THR A 202 -8.54 3.51 -0.17
C THR A 202 -9.90 2.84 -0.34
N PHE A 203 -10.00 1.52 -0.09
CA PHE A 203 -11.20 0.72 -0.30
C PHE A 203 -12.47 1.33 0.32
N ALA A 204 -12.43 1.69 1.61
CA ALA A 204 -13.60 2.23 2.31
C ALA A 204 -14.10 3.55 1.69
N THR A 205 -13.17 4.41 1.28
CA THR A 205 -13.49 5.69 0.63
C THR A 205 -14.05 5.47 -0.77
N VAL A 206 -13.43 4.61 -1.57
CA VAL A 206 -13.86 4.33 -2.94
C VAL A 206 -15.29 3.80 -2.99
N VAL A 207 -15.62 2.82 -2.12
CA VAL A 207 -16.95 2.21 -2.08
C VAL A 207 -18.01 3.27 -1.80
N ASN A 208 -17.79 4.17 -0.84
CA ASN A 208 -18.77 5.20 -0.50
C ASN A 208 -18.92 6.27 -1.58
N THR A 209 -17.81 6.72 -2.16
CA THR A 209 -17.83 7.73 -3.23
C THR A 209 -18.63 7.27 -4.46
N LEU A 210 -18.58 5.97 -4.81
CA LEU A 210 -19.24 5.45 -6.02
C LEU A 210 -20.77 5.55 -6.01
N TRP A 211 -21.42 5.37 -4.84
CA TRP A 211 -22.88 5.49 -4.74
C TRP A 211 -23.31 6.89 -4.32
N LEU A 212 -22.51 7.57 -3.49
CA LEU A 212 -22.86 8.89 -2.97
C LEU A 212 -22.77 9.98 -4.05
N VAL A 213 -21.75 9.94 -4.91
CA VAL A 213 -21.55 10.96 -5.93
C VAL A 213 -22.67 11.02 -6.97
N PRO A 214 -23.18 9.90 -7.51
CA PRO A 214 -24.39 9.92 -8.34
C PRO A 214 -25.58 10.58 -7.65
N VAL A 215 -25.80 10.31 -6.37
CA VAL A 215 -26.87 10.95 -5.59
C VAL A 215 -26.64 12.46 -5.48
N GLN A 216 -25.42 12.91 -5.18
CA GLN A 216 -25.07 14.34 -5.14
C GLN A 216 -25.32 15.03 -6.50
N VAL A 217 -24.89 14.41 -7.59
CA VAL A 217 -25.10 14.93 -8.96
C VAL A 217 -26.60 15.07 -9.24
N MET A 218 -27.39 14.06 -8.90
CA MET A 218 -28.85 14.12 -9.07
C MET A 218 -29.49 15.24 -8.27
N VAL A 219 -29.12 15.42 -7.00
CA VAL A 219 -29.65 16.50 -6.15
C VAL A 219 -29.29 17.87 -6.73
N ILE A 220 -28.05 18.07 -7.19
CA ILE A 220 -27.61 19.34 -7.78
C ILE A 220 -28.33 19.62 -9.09
N LEU A 221 -28.57 18.60 -9.93
CA LEU A 221 -29.32 18.75 -11.16
C LEU A 221 -30.78 19.16 -10.89
N VAL A 222 -31.41 18.60 -9.85
CA VAL A 222 -32.76 19.01 -9.42
C VAL A 222 -32.76 20.48 -8.96
N LEU A 223 -31.78 20.89 -8.13
CA LEU A 223 -31.66 22.28 -7.69
C LEU A 223 -31.38 23.23 -8.86
N LEU A 224 -30.47 22.87 -9.77
CA LEU A 224 -30.20 23.67 -10.97
C LEU A 224 -31.44 23.81 -11.86
N PHE A 225 -32.22 22.73 -12.02
CA PHE A 225 -33.48 22.80 -12.76
C PHE A 225 -34.49 23.74 -12.10
N GLN A 226 -34.52 23.83 -10.77
CA GLN A 226 -35.37 24.80 -10.07
C GLN A 226 -34.93 26.25 -10.30
N PHE A 227 -33.63 26.53 -10.38
CA PHE A 227 -33.12 27.90 -10.58
C PHE A 227 -33.12 28.37 -12.04
N VAL A 228 -32.73 27.51 -12.99
CA VAL A 228 -32.53 27.89 -14.41
C VAL A 228 -33.32 27.03 -15.40
N GLY A 229 -34.21 26.16 -14.92
CA GLY A 229 -35.06 25.33 -15.78
C GLY A 229 -34.27 24.45 -16.74
N TYR A 230 -34.75 24.37 -17.98
CA TYR A 230 -34.14 23.53 -19.02
C TYR A 230 -32.72 23.96 -19.41
N ALA A 231 -32.28 25.18 -19.08
CA ALA A 231 -30.89 25.62 -19.34
C ALA A 231 -29.85 24.77 -18.58
N ALA A 232 -30.24 24.13 -17.46
CA ALA A 232 -29.38 23.21 -16.72
C ALA A 232 -28.88 22.04 -17.60
N PHE A 233 -29.73 21.53 -18.49
CA PHE A 233 -29.37 20.42 -19.39
C PHE A 233 -28.39 20.84 -20.50
N ALA A 234 -28.42 22.10 -20.94
CA ALA A 234 -27.41 22.63 -21.85
C ALA A 234 -26.02 22.66 -21.18
N GLY A 235 -25.96 23.06 -19.91
CA GLY A 235 -24.75 22.98 -19.10
C GLY A 235 -24.26 21.53 -18.93
N LEU A 236 -25.16 20.60 -18.63
CA LEU A 236 -24.84 19.18 -18.52
C LEU A 236 -24.28 18.60 -19.83
N ALA A 237 -24.87 18.95 -20.98
CA ALA A 237 -24.39 18.51 -22.29
C ALA A 237 -22.96 19.00 -22.56
N VAL A 238 -22.65 20.27 -22.23
CA VAL A 238 -21.29 20.82 -22.34
C VAL A 238 -20.33 20.12 -21.40
N ILE A 239 -20.73 19.84 -20.16
CA ILE A 239 -19.90 19.08 -19.22
C ILE A 239 -19.57 17.70 -19.80
N ILE A 240 -20.57 16.95 -20.28
CA ILE A 240 -20.35 15.62 -20.88
C ILE A 240 -19.41 15.69 -22.08
N LEU A 241 -19.61 16.66 -22.98
CA LEU A 241 -18.75 16.87 -24.14
C LEU A 241 -17.29 17.15 -23.70
N ILE A 242 -17.11 18.00 -22.71
CA ILE A 242 -15.78 18.34 -22.18
C ILE A 242 -15.13 17.13 -21.51
N LEU A 243 -15.89 16.29 -20.79
CA LEU A 243 -15.36 15.04 -20.22
C LEU A 243 -14.83 14.09 -21.30
N LEU A 244 -15.55 13.97 -22.43
CA LEU A 244 -15.11 13.15 -23.56
C LEU A 244 -13.83 13.70 -24.19
N VAL A 245 -13.73 15.02 -24.36
CA VAL A 245 -12.51 15.68 -24.84
C VAL A 245 -11.35 15.45 -23.86
N ASN A 246 -11.59 15.63 -22.57
CA ASN A 246 -10.60 15.42 -21.51
C ASN A 246 -10.10 13.97 -21.46
N SER A 247 -10.98 12.98 -21.67
CA SER A 247 -10.61 11.56 -21.71
C SER A 247 -9.62 11.26 -22.85
N ASN A 248 -9.90 11.77 -24.06
CA ASN A 248 -9.01 11.62 -25.21
C ASN A 248 -7.66 12.34 -25.02
N ALA A 249 -7.69 13.55 -24.44
CA ALA A 249 -6.48 14.30 -24.10
C ALA A 249 -5.63 13.55 -23.05
N SER A 250 -6.28 12.99 -22.02
CA SER A 250 -5.63 12.19 -20.98
C SER A 250 -4.89 10.98 -21.54
N ASN A 251 -5.50 10.23 -22.48
CA ASN A 251 -4.84 9.10 -23.14
C ASN A 251 -3.58 9.52 -23.91
N LYS A 252 -3.62 10.66 -24.60
CA LYS A 252 -2.45 11.22 -25.31
C LYS A 252 -1.35 11.69 -24.35
N ILE A 253 -1.72 12.25 -23.19
CA ILE A 253 -0.76 12.62 -22.13
C ILE A 253 -0.14 11.36 -21.53
N GLY A 254 -0.93 10.32 -21.30
CA GLY A 254 -0.47 9.02 -20.81
C GLY A 254 0.55 8.37 -21.73
N SER A 255 0.33 8.38 -23.05
CA SER A 255 1.31 7.84 -24.01
C SER A 255 2.62 8.63 -24.02
N GLN A 256 2.56 9.96 -23.87
CA GLN A 256 3.76 10.81 -23.75
C GLN A 256 4.51 10.58 -22.43
N ARG A 257 3.79 10.36 -21.33
CA ARG A 257 4.40 10.00 -20.04
C ARG A 257 5.20 8.69 -20.12
N ARG A 258 4.76 7.74 -20.96
CA ARG A 258 5.52 6.49 -21.22
C ARG A 258 6.83 6.78 -21.97
N LEU A 259 6.83 7.68 -22.95
CA LEU A 259 8.05 8.06 -23.66
C LEU A 259 9.06 8.73 -22.72
N VAL A 260 8.61 9.65 -21.87
CA VAL A 260 9.44 10.26 -20.82
C VAL A 260 10.03 9.18 -19.91
N SER A 261 9.21 8.25 -19.42
CA SER A 261 9.68 7.17 -18.53
C SER A 261 10.73 6.29 -19.22
N ALA A 262 10.52 5.93 -20.49
CA ALA A 262 11.49 5.14 -21.25
C ALA A 262 12.83 5.88 -21.46
N ALA A 263 12.82 7.21 -21.65
CA ALA A 263 14.04 8.02 -21.72
C ALA A 263 14.76 8.09 -20.36
N THR A 264 14.00 8.29 -19.27
CA THR A 264 14.52 8.24 -17.90
C THR A 264 15.16 6.89 -17.58
N ASP A 265 14.54 5.77 -17.97
CA ASP A 265 15.06 4.42 -17.74
C ASP A 265 16.40 4.19 -18.46
N LYS A 266 16.52 4.64 -19.71
CA LYS A 266 17.79 4.59 -20.46
C LYS A 266 18.90 5.35 -19.74
N ARG A 267 18.60 6.57 -19.24
CA ARG A 267 19.57 7.39 -18.49
C ARG A 267 19.94 6.72 -17.17
N MET A 268 18.98 6.24 -16.39
CA MET A 268 19.25 5.57 -15.11
C MET A 268 20.04 4.29 -15.29
N LYS A 269 19.79 3.52 -16.36
CA LYS A 269 20.61 2.37 -16.71
C LYS A 269 22.07 2.76 -16.97
N ALA A 270 22.32 3.80 -17.77
CA ALA A 270 23.67 4.28 -18.03
C ALA A 270 24.39 4.78 -16.75
N LEU A 271 23.66 5.43 -15.83
CA LEU A 271 24.20 5.85 -14.54
C LEU A 271 24.54 4.65 -13.64
N ASN A 272 23.69 3.62 -13.60
CA ASN A 272 23.97 2.40 -12.84
C ASN A 272 25.21 1.66 -13.38
N GLU A 273 25.37 1.58 -14.70
CA GLU A 273 26.58 1.04 -15.34
C GLU A 273 27.83 1.86 -14.99
N LEU A 274 27.71 3.20 -14.98
CA LEU A 274 28.79 4.11 -14.60
C LEU A 274 29.23 3.92 -13.14
N PHE A 275 28.29 3.91 -12.19
CA PHE A 275 28.62 3.74 -10.77
C PHE A 275 29.09 2.33 -10.45
N GLY A 276 28.48 1.31 -11.08
CA GLY A 276 28.94 -0.08 -10.94
C GLY A 276 30.37 -0.29 -11.46
N GLY A 277 30.76 0.44 -12.50
CA GLY A 277 32.10 0.39 -13.09
C GLY A 277 33.05 1.51 -12.67
N ILE A 278 32.77 2.25 -11.58
CA ILE A 278 33.45 3.53 -11.30
C ILE A 278 34.97 3.39 -11.18
N GLN A 279 35.47 2.30 -10.58
CA GLN A 279 36.91 2.05 -10.45
C GLN A 279 37.59 1.86 -11.80
N ILE A 280 36.99 1.07 -12.70
CA ILE A 280 37.52 0.82 -14.06
C ILE A 280 37.47 2.11 -14.88
N ILE A 281 36.37 2.87 -14.78
CA ILE A 281 36.22 4.14 -15.49
C ILE A 281 37.29 5.15 -15.03
N LYS A 282 37.54 5.25 -13.72
CA LYS A 282 38.58 6.11 -13.14
C LYS A 282 39.99 5.66 -13.54
N PHE A 283 40.25 4.36 -13.47
CA PHE A 283 41.53 3.79 -13.86
C PHE A 283 41.90 4.10 -15.33
N ASN A 284 40.91 4.08 -16.22
CA ASN A 284 41.09 4.35 -17.65
C ASN A 284 40.86 5.81 -18.08
N ALA A 285 40.59 6.72 -17.13
CA ALA A 285 40.24 8.12 -17.40
C ALA A 285 39.10 8.30 -18.43
N TRP A 286 38.05 7.48 -18.34
CA TRP A 286 36.91 7.50 -19.29
C TRP A 286 35.75 8.43 -18.87
N GLU A 287 35.93 9.25 -17.85
CA GLU A 287 34.84 10.06 -17.27
C GLU A 287 34.18 10.97 -18.30
N ALA A 288 34.97 11.67 -19.12
CA ALA A 288 34.45 12.59 -20.13
C ALA A 288 33.57 11.88 -21.18
N LYS A 289 33.94 10.64 -21.57
CA LYS A 289 33.15 9.86 -22.54
C LYS A 289 31.81 9.42 -21.95
N PHE A 290 31.82 8.96 -20.70
CA PHE A 290 30.61 8.56 -20.01
C PHE A 290 29.71 9.76 -19.69
N GLN A 291 30.30 10.90 -19.32
CA GLN A 291 29.58 12.16 -19.13
C GLN A 291 28.87 12.59 -20.42
N ALA A 292 29.57 12.63 -21.56
CA ALA A 292 28.96 12.97 -22.84
C ALA A 292 27.80 12.02 -23.22
N LYS A 293 27.93 10.72 -22.94
CA LYS A 293 26.84 9.74 -23.14
C LYS A 293 25.62 10.06 -22.26
N VAL A 294 25.83 10.39 -20.99
CA VAL A 294 24.75 10.75 -20.06
C VAL A 294 24.09 12.07 -20.46
N ASP A 295 24.87 13.06 -20.88
CA ASP A 295 24.36 14.37 -21.33
C ASP A 295 23.49 14.23 -22.58
N ALA A 296 23.89 13.40 -23.55
CA ALA A 296 23.07 13.11 -24.73
C ALA A 296 21.73 12.46 -24.34
N LEU A 297 21.75 11.44 -23.45
CA LEU A 297 20.53 10.82 -22.94
C LEU A 297 19.65 11.80 -22.15
N ARG A 298 20.28 12.76 -21.45
CA ARG A 298 19.57 13.80 -20.72
C ARG A 298 18.89 14.78 -21.67
N GLN A 299 19.51 15.13 -22.80
CA GLN A 299 18.89 15.98 -23.82
C GLN A 299 17.64 15.31 -24.42
N ASP A 300 17.72 14.02 -24.74
CA ASP A 300 16.55 13.24 -25.21
C ASP A 300 15.41 13.23 -24.17
N GLU A 301 15.76 13.04 -22.89
CA GLU A 301 14.80 13.07 -21.78
C GLU A 301 14.15 14.46 -21.64
N VAL A 302 14.94 15.54 -21.72
CA VAL A 302 14.44 16.91 -21.62
C VAL A 302 13.52 17.26 -22.80
N ALA A 303 13.88 16.89 -24.03
CA ALA A 303 13.02 17.11 -25.20
C ALA A 303 11.67 16.37 -25.06
N ALA A 304 11.69 15.13 -24.56
CA ALA A 304 10.45 14.41 -24.26
C ALA A 304 9.63 15.08 -23.14
N LEU A 305 10.30 15.61 -22.11
CA LEU A 305 9.65 16.34 -21.01
C LEU A 305 9.00 17.64 -21.49
N GLU A 306 9.63 18.40 -22.37
CA GLU A 306 9.07 19.64 -22.92
C GLU A 306 7.73 19.39 -23.63
N VAL A 307 7.69 18.37 -24.50
CA VAL A 307 6.45 17.98 -25.20
C VAL A 307 5.38 17.49 -24.21
N TYR A 308 5.78 16.72 -23.19
CA TYR A 308 4.87 16.26 -22.15
C TYR A 308 4.27 17.43 -21.36
N TYR A 309 5.10 18.36 -20.86
CA TYR A 309 4.64 19.50 -20.09
C TYR A 309 3.81 20.48 -20.91
N ALA A 310 4.16 20.71 -22.18
CA ALA A 310 3.32 21.53 -23.08
C ALA A 310 1.90 20.96 -23.21
N LYS A 311 1.77 19.64 -23.41
CA LYS A 311 0.46 18.96 -23.47
C LYS A 311 -0.27 18.96 -22.14
N LEU A 312 0.46 18.79 -21.03
CA LEU A 312 -0.10 18.81 -19.68
C LEU A 312 -0.66 20.21 -19.33
N MET A 313 0.09 21.27 -19.64
CA MET A 313 -0.36 22.65 -19.41
C MET A 313 -1.60 22.97 -20.23
N LEU A 314 -1.63 22.59 -21.51
CA LEU A 314 -2.83 22.75 -22.35
C LEU A 314 -4.05 22.05 -21.73
N PHE A 315 -3.88 20.83 -21.23
CA PHE A 315 -4.94 20.07 -20.58
C PHE A 315 -5.43 20.70 -19.26
N ILE A 316 -4.51 21.16 -18.41
CA ILE A 316 -4.86 21.85 -17.16
C ILE A 316 -5.63 23.14 -17.45
N SER A 317 -5.20 23.91 -18.46
CA SER A 317 -5.89 25.12 -18.92
C SER A 317 -7.31 24.81 -19.42
N LEU A 318 -7.48 23.81 -20.28
CA LEU A 318 -8.81 23.39 -20.77
C LEU A 318 -9.73 22.93 -19.63
N THR A 319 -9.19 22.18 -18.67
CA THR A 319 -9.95 21.67 -17.51
C THR A 319 -10.37 22.79 -16.56
N THR A 320 -9.56 23.85 -16.44
CA THR A 320 -9.88 25.02 -15.60
C THR A 320 -10.93 25.91 -16.29
N SER A 321 -10.78 26.14 -17.59
CA SER A 321 -11.71 26.92 -18.42
C SER A 321 -13.09 26.28 -18.57
N THR A 322 -13.23 24.98 -18.29
CA THR A 322 -14.52 24.25 -18.28
C THR A 322 -15.56 24.96 -17.42
N THR A 323 -15.16 25.50 -16.26
CA THR A 323 -16.06 26.22 -15.36
C THR A 323 -16.73 27.40 -16.04
N VAL A 324 -15.93 28.19 -16.76
CA VAL A 324 -16.36 29.39 -17.47
C VAL A 324 -17.25 29.01 -18.65
N LEU A 325 -16.85 28.03 -19.47
CA LEU A 325 -17.62 27.59 -20.65
C LEU A 325 -19.01 27.05 -20.29
N VAL A 326 -19.10 26.25 -19.23
CA VAL A 326 -20.38 25.70 -18.76
C VAL A 326 -21.26 26.82 -18.25
N THR A 327 -20.71 27.73 -17.44
CA THR A 327 -21.45 28.88 -16.89
C THR A 327 -21.98 29.79 -18.00
N LEU A 328 -21.13 30.12 -18.98
CA LEU A 328 -21.52 30.91 -20.15
C LEU A 328 -22.63 30.23 -20.95
N THR A 329 -22.53 28.92 -21.20
CA THR A 329 -23.56 28.19 -21.96
C THR A 329 -24.90 28.17 -21.23
N VAL A 330 -24.90 27.93 -19.91
CA VAL A 330 -26.13 27.91 -19.11
C VAL A 330 -26.81 29.27 -19.13
N PHE A 331 -26.08 30.36 -18.90
CA PHE A 331 -26.67 31.71 -18.93
C PHE A 331 -27.05 32.16 -20.34
N ALA A 332 -26.27 31.82 -21.37
CA ALA A 332 -26.63 32.12 -22.75
C ALA A 332 -27.95 31.42 -23.13
N CYS A 333 -28.13 30.15 -22.74
CA CYS A 333 -29.39 29.43 -22.96
C CYS A 333 -30.55 30.06 -22.15
N TYR A 334 -30.32 30.38 -20.88
CA TYR A 334 -31.32 30.97 -20.00
C TYR A 334 -31.81 32.35 -20.48
N ILE A 335 -30.90 33.20 -20.96
CA ILE A 335 -31.19 34.56 -21.43
C ILE A 335 -31.68 34.55 -22.87
N LEU A 336 -30.92 33.98 -23.81
CA LEU A 336 -31.17 34.12 -25.25
C LEU A 336 -32.21 33.14 -25.80
N VAL A 337 -32.36 31.95 -25.18
CA VAL A 337 -33.29 30.92 -25.67
C VAL A 337 -34.57 30.92 -24.84
N LEU A 338 -34.44 30.88 -23.52
CA LEU A 338 -35.58 30.82 -22.59
C LEU A 338 -36.20 32.19 -22.28
N HIS A 339 -35.53 33.29 -22.63
CA HIS A 339 -36.00 34.67 -22.44
C HIS A 339 -36.43 34.98 -20.99
N GLN A 340 -35.75 34.38 -20.01
CA GLN A 340 -36.07 34.53 -18.59
C GLN A 340 -35.26 35.67 -17.95
N PRO A 341 -35.82 36.40 -16.95
CA PRO A 341 -35.09 37.43 -16.24
C PRO A 341 -33.99 36.82 -15.37
N THR A 342 -32.78 37.38 -15.46
CA THR A 342 -31.64 37.01 -14.61
C THR A 342 -31.60 37.88 -13.37
N THR A 343 -32.12 37.39 -12.25
CA THR A 343 -31.89 38.01 -10.95
C THR A 343 -30.49 37.70 -10.44
N VAL A 344 -29.97 38.57 -9.55
CA VAL A 344 -28.65 38.37 -8.93
C VAL A 344 -28.63 37.03 -8.17
N ALA A 345 -29.75 36.68 -7.53
CA ALA A 345 -29.93 35.41 -6.82
C ALA A 345 -29.73 34.18 -7.71
N VAL A 346 -30.32 34.17 -8.91
CA VAL A 346 -30.21 33.06 -9.86
C VAL A 346 -28.77 32.92 -10.35
N ILE A 347 -28.07 34.04 -10.61
CA ILE A 347 -26.69 34.00 -11.11
C ILE A 347 -25.75 33.37 -10.07
N PHE A 348 -25.72 33.90 -8.85
CA PHE A 348 -24.79 33.44 -7.82
C PHE A 348 -25.08 32.00 -7.36
N SER A 349 -26.36 31.63 -7.21
CA SER A 349 -26.75 30.27 -6.82
C SER A 349 -26.41 29.26 -7.91
N THR A 350 -26.66 29.59 -9.18
CA THR A 350 -26.32 28.72 -10.32
C THR A 350 -24.81 28.55 -10.45
N MET A 351 -24.01 29.62 -10.33
CA MET A 351 -22.55 29.52 -10.39
C MET A 351 -21.98 28.62 -9.29
N ALA A 352 -22.51 28.74 -8.06
CA ALA A 352 -22.09 27.89 -6.95
C ALA A 352 -22.46 26.42 -7.17
N LEU A 353 -23.71 26.13 -7.60
CA LEU A 353 -24.17 24.77 -7.90
C LEU A 353 -23.40 24.14 -9.08
N LEU A 354 -23.09 24.90 -10.13
CA LEU A 354 -22.27 24.42 -11.25
C LEU A 354 -20.84 24.06 -10.82
N LYS A 355 -20.24 24.83 -9.90
CA LYS A 355 -18.93 24.50 -9.32
C LYS A 355 -18.97 23.18 -8.56
N TYR A 356 -20.00 22.96 -7.73
CA TYR A 356 -20.19 21.69 -7.03
C TYR A 356 -20.39 20.52 -7.98
N LEU A 357 -21.24 20.68 -9.00
CA LEU A 357 -21.47 19.65 -10.02
C LEU A 357 -20.16 19.19 -10.67
N GLN A 358 -19.29 20.14 -11.02
CA GLN A 358 -17.98 19.84 -11.61
C GLN A 358 -17.04 19.15 -10.62
N THR A 359 -17.00 19.58 -9.37
CA THR A 359 -16.18 18.93 -8.33
C THR A 359 -16.60 17.47 -8.15
N TYR A 360 -17.90 17.20 -8.04
CA TYR A 360 -18.40 15.84 -7.84
C TYR A 360 -18.21 14.94 -9.07
N ILE A 361 -18.41 15.47 -10.28
CA ILE A 361 -18.09 14.73 -11.51
C ILE A 361 -16.60 14.36 -11.58
N LYS A 362 -15.70 15.28 -11.19
CA LYS A 362 -14.25 14.97 -11.11
C LYS A 362 -13.96 13.90 -10.07
N GLN A 363 -14.60 13.98 -8.90
CA GLN A 363 -14.48 12.96 -7.85
C GLN A 363 -14.95 11.58 -8.34
N LEU A 364 -16.06 11.52 -9.09
CA LEU A 364 -16.57 10.28 -9.68
C LEU A 364 -15.52 9.63 -10.60
N ALA A 365 -14.90 10.42 -11.48
CA ALA A 365 -13.86 9.93 -12.38
C ALA A 365 -12.66 9.38 -11.61
N THR A 366 -12.20 10.07 -10.57
CA THR A 366 -11.10 9.59 -9.71
C THR A 366 -11.47 8.33 -8.92
N ALA A 367 -12.70 8.23 -8.43
CA ALA A 367 -13.20 7.06 -7.72
C ALA A 367 -13.29 5.85 -8.64
N TRP A 368 -13.70 6.05 -9.90
CA TRP A 368 -13.74 5.00 -10.92
C TRP A 368 -12.34 4.43 -11.20
N THR A 369 -11.35 5.29 -11.43
CA THR A 369 -9.96 4.83 -11.63
C THR A 369 -9.43 4.10 -10.39
N SER A 370 -9.72 4.62 -9.19
CA SER A 370 -9.30 4.01 -7.92
C SER A 370 -9.96 2.65 -7.68
N LEU A 371 -11.23 2.48 -8.10
CA LEU A 371 -11.93 1.19 -8.05
C LEU A 371 -11.23 0.15 -8.90
N ILE A 372 -10.94 0.48 -10.17
CA ILE A 372 -10.25 -0.43 -11.08
C ILE A 372 -8.88 -0.83 -10.50
N GLN A 373 -8.13 0.15 -9.99
CA GLN A 373 -6.82 -0.12 -9.39
C GLN A 373 -6.93 -1.00 -8.15
N THR A 374 -7.87 -0.71 -7.25
CA THR A 374 -8.13 -1.51 -6.04
C THR A 374 -8.55 -2.94 -6.40
N GLN A 375 -9.37 -3.11 -7.43
CA GLN A 375 -9.80 -4.44 -7.90
C GLN A 375 -8.62 -5.25 -8.45
N VAL A 376 -7.77 -4.65 -9.29
CA VAL A 376 -6.57 -5.32 -9.82
C VAL A 376 -5.59 -5.67 -8.70
N SER A 377 -5.33 -4.75 -7.77
CA SER A 377 -4.48 -5.01 -6.59
C SER A 377 -5.04 -6.13 -5.72
N ALA A 378 -6.35 -6.13 -5.44
CA ALA A 378 -7.00 -7.18 -4.67
C ALA A 378 -6.95 -8.54 -5.39
N GLN A 379 -7.03 -8.57 -6.72
CA GLN A 379 -6.86 -9.79 -7.50
C GLN A 379 -5.43 -10.32 -7.39
N ARG A 380 -4.40 -9.47 -7.54
CA ARG A 380 -3.00 -9.91 -7.39
C ARG A 380 -2.71 -10.45 -5.99
N ILE A 381 -3.26 -9.83 -4.96
CA ILE A 381 -3.17 -10.33 -3.58
C ILE A 381 -3.86 -11.69 -3.48
N HIS A 382 -5.08 -11.82 -4.03
CA HIS A 382 -5.81 -13.09 -4.04
C HIS A 382 -5.01 -14.20 -4.75
N ASP A 383 -4.43 -13.93 -5.91
CA ASP A 383 -3.65 -14.90 -6.68
C ASP A 383 -2.44 -15.42 -5.88
N ILE A 384 -1.74 -14.55 -5.13
CA ILE A 384 -0.62 -14.98 -4.26
C ILE A 384 -1.11 -15.79 -3.06
N LEU A 385 -2.23 -15.38 -2.44
CA LEU A 385 -2.79 -16.11 -1.30
C LEU A 385 -3.28 -17.52 -1.68
N GLN A 386 -3.59 -17.75 -2.96
CA GLN A 386 -4.00 -19.06 -3.50
C GLN A 386 -2.83 -19.96 -3.92
N LEU A 387 -1.59 -19.46 -3.92
CA LEU A 387 -0.44 -20.30 -4.27
C LEU A 387 -0.24 -21.46 -3.29
N ASP A 388 0.31 -22.56 -3.81
CA ASP A 388 0.64 -23.75 -3.04
C ASP A 388 1.61 -23.43 -1.89
N GLU A 389 1.31 -23.96 -0.71
CA GLU A 389 2.20 -23.92 0.44
C GLU A 389 3.05 -25.21 0.51
N CYS A 390 4.19 -25.14 1.18
CA CYS A 390 4.99 -26.31 1.54
C CYS A 390 4.14 -27.26 2.41
N ASP A 391 4.13 -28.53 2.06
CA ASP A 391 3.44 -29.54 2.84
C ASP A 391 4.26 -29.90 4.09
N PRO A 392 3.79 -29.60 5.32
CA PRO A 392 4.49 -30.00 6.53
C PRO A 392 4.63 -31.52 6.67
N ALA A 393 3.83 -32.32 5.96
CA ALA A 393 3.95 -33.77 5.94
C ALA A 393 5.09 -34.29 5.06
N ASN A 394 5.79 -33.41 4.30
CA ASN A 394 6.96 -33.79 3.51
C ASN A 394 8.02 -34.46 4.39
N VAL A 395 8.28 -33.90 5.58
CA VAL A 395 9.27 -34.40 6.55
C VAL A 395 8.60 -34.63 7.90
N GLN A 396 8.71 -35.85 8.42
CA GLN A 396 8.23 -36.17 9.77
C GLN A 396 9.31 -35.89 10.80
N THR A 397 9.09 -34.87 11.61
CA THR A 397 9.95 -34.55 12.75
C THR A 397 9.32 -35.11 14.03
N THR A 398 9.82 -36.26 14.51
CA THR A 398 9.45 -36.76 15.84
C THR A 398 10.50 -36.35 16.87
N VAL A 399 10.03 -35.91 18.05
CA VAL A 399 10.88 -35.57 19.20
C VAL A 399 11.05 -36.79 20.12
N SER A 400 10.57 -37.97 19.71
CA SER A 400 10.63 -39.18 20.53
C SER A 400 12.07 -39.62 20.75
N SER A 401 12.43 -39.79 22.02
CA SER A 401 13.78 -40.08 22.53
C SER A 401 14.23 -41.54 22.35
N SER A 402 13.49 -42.36 21.59
CA SER A 402 13.71 -43.81 21.50
C SER A 402 14.23 -44.30 20.15
N SER A 403 14.31 -43.46 19.11
CA SER A 403 14.94 -43.85 17.84
C SER A 403 16.43 -43.45 17.83
N THR A 404 17.29 -44.37 17.43
CA THR A 404 18.73 -44.14 17.16
C THR A 404 18.99 -43.53 15.78
N MET A 405 17.94 -43.44 14.95
CA MET A 405 17.98 -43.00 13.56
C MET A 405 17.77 -41.50 13.51
N ALA A 406 18.80 -40.75 13.11
CA ALA A 406 18.73 -39.29 13.01
C ALA A 406 18.08 -38.83 11.69
N VAL A 407 18.37 -39.52 10.59
CA VAL A 407 17.77 -39.28 9.28
C VAL A 407 17.41 -40.62 8.63
N ALA A 408 16.20 -40.74 8.10
CA ALA A 408 15.79 -41.89 7.30
C ALA A 408 14.95 -41.44 6.10
N ILE A 409 15.30 -41.93 4.91
CA ILE A 409 14.50 -41.83 3.69
C ILE A 409 14.24 -43.27 3.22
N THR A 410 12.97 -43.62 3.06
CA THR A 410 12.56 -44.95 2.58
C THR A 410 11.75 -44.82 1.30
N ASP A 411 12.29 -45.35 0.20
CA ASP A 411 11.67 -45.41 -1.12
C ASP A 411 11.12 -44.06 -1.59
N GLY A 412 11.91 -43.00 -1.37
CA GLY A 412 11.51 -41.63 -1.60
C GLY A 412 11.58 -41.24 -3.07
N MET A 413 10.52 -40.63 -3.58
CA MET A 413 10.48 -40.04 -4.92
C MET A 413 10.25 -38.53 -4.80
N PHE A 414 11.16 -37.74 -5.38
CA PHE A 414 11.18 -36.28 -5.18
C PHE A 414 11.33 -35.52 -6.49
N THR A 415 10.60 -34.42 -6.59
CA THR A 415 10.66 -33.48 -7.72
C THR A 415 10.66 -32.03 -7.23
N TRP A 416 11.24 -31.14 -8.03
CA TRP A 416 11.08 -29.71 -7.81
C TRP A 416 9.73 -29.21 -8.33
N ASP A 417 9.28 -29.77 -9.45
CA ASP A 417 8.07 -29.38 -10.15
C ASP A 417 7.13 -30.59 -10.28
N LYS A 418 5.91 -30.47 -9.76
CA LYS A 418 4.90 -31.55 -9.83
C LYS A 418 4.51 -31.91 -11.26
N THR A 419 4.73 -31.01 -12.22
CA THR A 419 4.42 -31.22 -13.64
C THR A 419 5.55 -31.91 -14.40
N ASP A 420 6.75 -32.01 -13.81
CA ASP A 420 7.88 -32.69 -14.43
C ASP A 420 7.59 -34.20 -14.49
N PRO A 421 7.56 -34.81 -15.69
CA PRO A 421 7.29 -36.24 -15.83
C PRO A 421 8.41 -37.11 -15.24
N THR A 422 9.60 -36.54 -14.99
CA THR A 422 10.76 -37.26 -14.48
C THR A 422 11.21 -36.72 -13.13
N PRO A 423 10.86 -37.41 -12.02
CA PRO A 423 11.36 -37.05 -10.69
C PRO A 423 12.89 -37.08 -10.66
N LEU A 424 13.48 -36.08 -10.01
CA LEU A 424 14.94 -35.97 -9.85
C LEU A 424 15.53 -37.16 -9.09
N PHE A 425 14.81 -37.63 -8.08
CA PHE A 425 15.16 -38.83 -7.33
C PHE A 425 14.03 -39.85 -7.44
N GLN A 426 14.40 -41.09 -7.77
CA GLN A 426 13.53 -42.26 -7.84
C GLN A 426 14.12 -43.34 -6.93
N HIS A 427 13.32 -43.89 -6.03
CA HIS A 427 13.73 -44.93 -5.08
C HIS A 427 14.92 -44.52 -4.19
N LEU A 428 14.90 -43.30 -3.64
CA LEU A 428 15.96 -42.84 -2.73
C LEU A 428 15.85 -43.54 -1.37
N HIS A 429 16.91 -44.24 -0.98
CA HIS A 429 17.06 -44.84 0.35
C HIS A 429 18.28 -44.26 1.06
N LEU A 430 18.07 -43.69 2.24
CA LEU A 430 19.14 -43.11 3.07
C LEU A 430 18.87 -43.40 4.54
N THR A 431 19.91 -43.72 5.29
CA THR A 431 19.83 -43.92 6.74
C THR A 431 21.10 -43.38 7.37
N ILE A 432 20.95 -42.50 8.37
CA ILE A 432 22.05 -41.92 9.14
C ILE A 432 21.69 -42.05 10.62
N GLN A 433 22.59 -42.66 11.39
CA GLN A 433 22.42 -42.81 12.85
C GLN A 433 22.90 -41.58 13.60
N GLN A 434 22.39 -41.40 14.81
CA GLN A 434 22.82 -40.31 15.68
C GLN A 434 24.33 -40.40 15.97
N GLY A 435 25.03 -39.26 15.87
CA GLY A 435 26.48 -39.16 16.13
C GLY A 435 27.37 -39.52 14.94
N GLN A 436 26.80 -39.87 13.78
CA GLN A 436 27.59 -40.14 12.57
C GLN A 436 27.92 -38.87 11.78
N LEU A 437 29.13 -38.84 11.22
CA LEU A 437 29.55 -37.88 10.19
C LEU A 437 29.34 -38.50 8.81
N ALA A 438 28.36 -38.01 8.06
CA ALA A 438 28.09 -38.42 6.69
C ALA A 438 28.67 -37.41 5.69
N VAL A 439 29.33 -37.89 4.64
CA VAL A 439 29.88 -37.06 3.56
C VAL A 439 29.20 -37.43 2.25
N VAL A 440 28.55 -36.45 1.61
CA VAL A 440 27.90 -36.63 0.31
C VAL A 440 28.83 -36.10 -0.79
N HIS A 441 29.21 -36.97 -1.73
CA HIS A 441 30.06 -36.61 -2.87
C HIS A 441 29.40 -36.99 -4.20
N GLY A 442 29.81 -36.36 -5.29
CA GLY A 442 29.27 -36.60 -6.63
C GLY A 442 29.51 -35.44 -7.59
N ALA A 443 29.30 -35.65 -8.88
CA ALA A 443 29.54 -34.63 -9.90
C ALA A 443 28.62 -33.41 -9.74
N VAL A 444 29.00 -32.28 -10.36
CA VAL A 444 28.17 -31.05 -10.37
C VAL A 444 26.82 -31.36 -11.03
N GLY A 445 25.73 -30.87 -10.45
CA GLY A 445 24.37 -31.08 -10.98
C GLY A 445 23.70 -32.40 -10.58
N GLN A 446 24.36 -33.31 -9.86
CA GLN A 446 23.75 -34.59 -9.43
C GLN A 446 22.82 -34.51 -8.20
N GLY A 447 22.21 -33.34 -7.93
CA GLY A 447 21.20 -33.22 -6.87
C GLY A 447 21.72 -33.19 -5.43
N LYS A 448 23.01 -32.97 -5.16
CA LYS A 448 23.56 -32.86 -3.79
C LYS A 448 22.83 -31.81 -2.95
N SER A 449 22.65 -30.60 -3.49
CA SER A 449 21.91 -29.53 -2.80
C SER A 449 20.42 -29.87 -2.69
N SER A 450 19.85 -30.54 -3.70
CA SER A 450 18.47 -31.04 -3.68
C SER A 450 18.23 -32.03 -2.55
N LEU A 451 19.21 -32.90 -2.23
CA LEU A 451 19.13 -33.80 -1.08
C LEU A 451 18.98 -33.02 0.24
N CYS A 452 19.69 -31.90 0.41
CA CYS A 452 19.50 -31.04 1.58
C CYS A 452 18.08 -30.45 1.61
N SER A 453 17.57 -29.95 0.48
CA SER A 453 16.20 -29.42 0.40
C SER A 453 15.12 -30.48 0.64
N ILE A 454 15.35 -31.75 0.31
CA ILE A 454 14.47 -32.86 0.70
C ILE A 454 14.41 -33.00 2.22
N LEU A 455 15.56 -32.98 2.89
CA LEU A 455 15.64 -33.09 4.36
C LEU A 455 15.02 -31.90 5.08
N LEU A 456 15.02 -30.73 4.45
CA LEU A 456 14.33 -29.52 4.93
C LEU A 456 12.83 -29.49 4.60
N GLY A 457 12.36 -30.39 3.73
CA GLY A 457 10.96 -30.47 3.31
C GLY A 457 10.54 -29.46 2.23
N GLU A 458 11.50 -28.80 1.58
CA GLU A 458 11.26 -27.78 0.54
C GLU A 458 10.90 -28.40 -0.82
N MET A 459 11.39 -29.61 -1.11
CA MET A 459 11.05 -30.34 -2.34
C MET A 459 9.75 -31.13 -2.21
N HIS A 460 9.04 -31.31 -3.31
CA HIS A 460 7.83 -32.11 -3.34
C HIS A 460 8.16 -33.60 -3.20
N LYS A 461 7.56 -34.24 -2.20
CA LYS A 461 7.60 -35.69 -2.00
C LYS A 461 6.37 -36.32 -2.67
N LEU A 462 6.60 -37.15 -3.68
CA LEU A 462 5.53 -37.87 -4.39
C LEU A 462 5.18 -39.17 -3.67
N THR A 463 6.19 -39.94 -3.27
CA THR A 463 6.06 -41.21 -2.55
C THR A 463 7.18 -41.38 -1.52
N GLY A 464 7.01 -42.35 -0.62
CA GLY A 464 8.00 -42.71 0.40
C GLY A 464 7.86 -41.93 1.71
N HIS A 465 8.79 -42.19 2.63
CA HIS A 465 8.82 -41.55 3.95
C HIS A 465 10.16 -40.86 4.19
N VAL A 466 10.10 -39.66 4.78
CA VAL A 466 11.28 -38.90 5.22
C VAL A 466 11.12 -38.60 6.70
N HIS A 467 12.13 -38.97 7.47
CA HIS A 467 12.21 -38.74 8.89
C HIS A 467 13.49 -38.00 9.21
N VAL A 468 13.37 -36.92 9.99
CA VAL A 468 14.50 -36.15 10.53
C VAL A 468 14.24 -35.92 12.02
N GLN A 469 15.17 -36.33 12.87
CA GLN A 469 15.04 -36.23 14.32
C GLN A 469 15.65 -34.92 14.85
N GLY A 470 14.89 -34.16 15.65
CA GLY A 470 15.38 -32.97 16.34
C GLY A 470 15.44 -31.69 15.48
N SER A 471 16.24 -30.72 15.93
CA SER A 471 16.41 -29.41 15.26
C SER A 471 17.52 -29.46 14.21
N VAL A 472 17.25 -28.91 13.03
CA VAL A 472 18.21 -28.85 11.92
C VAL A 472 18.92 -27.50 11.87
N ALA A 473 20.24 -27.50 11.64
CA ALA A 473 21.00 -26.32 11.25
C ALA A 473 21.40 -26.47 9.78
N TYR A 474 21.14 -25.44 8.98
CA TYR A 474 21.41 -25.44 7.54
C TYR A 474 22.33 -24.29 7.17
N LEU A 475 23.35 -24.58 6.36
CA LEU A 475 24.22 -23.61 5.74
C LEU A 475 24.08 -23.76 4.22
N SER A 476 23.56 -22.73 3.57
CA SER A 476 23.33 -22.70 2.13
C SER A 476 24.65 -22.49 1.36
N GLN A 477 24.66 -22.95 0.11
CA GLN A 477 25.80 -22.74 -0.79
C GLN A 477 26.06 -21.25 -1.07
N GLN A 478 24.99 -20.48 -1.22
CA GLN A 478 25.05 -19.02 -1.27
C GLN A 478 24.77 -18.49 0.14
N PRO A 479 25.72 -17.79 0.79
CA PRO A 479 25.50 -17.26 2.13
C PRO A 479 24.41 -16.19 2.10
N TRP A 480 23.56 -16.20 3.12
CA TRP A 480 22.59 -15.14 3.38
C TRP A 480 22.92 -14.48 4.72
N ILE A 481 23.03 -13.16 4.70
CA ILE A 481 23.44 -12.34 5.84
C ILE A 481 22.36 -11.28 6.06
N GLN A 482 21.94 -11.13 7.32
CA GLN A 482 21.02 -10.09 7.75
C GLN A 482 21.73 -8.74 7.78
N ASN A 483 21.01 -7.66 7.44
CA ASN A 483 21.53 -6.30 7.53
C ASN A 483 21.58 -5.85 9.01
N THR A 484 22.65 -6.24 9.70
CA THR A 484 22.91 -5.99 11.12
C THR A 484 24.40 -6.22 11.40
N THR A 485 24.82 -6.18 12.65
CA THR A 485 26.22 -6.44 13.02
C THR A 485 26.62 -7.90 12.77
N ILE A 486 27.91 -8.16 12.58
CA ILE A 486 28.45 -9.54 12.48
C ILE A 486 28.05 -10.36 13.71
N ARG A 487 28.15 -9.76 14.90
CA ARG A 487 27.75 -10.41 16.15
C ARG A 487 26.29 -10.87 16.12
N GLU A 488 25.37 -10.01 15.69
CA GLU A 488 23.95 -10.37 15.61
C GLU A 488 23.68 -11.45 14.56
N ASN A 489 24.40 -11.43 13.43
CA ASN A 489 24.34 -12.51 12.44
C ASN A 489 24.81 -13.86 13.02
N ILE A 490 25.88 -13.87 13.85
CA ILE A 490 26.39 -15.09 14.50
C ILE A 490 25.44 -15.56 15.62
N LEU A 491 24.90 -14.64 16.42
CA LEU A 491 23.98 -14.96 17.52
C LEU A 491 22.63 -15.44 17.01
N PHE A 492 22.16 -14.87 15.89
CA PHE A 492 20.92 -15.21 15.23
C PHE A 492 19.74 -15.26 16.22
N GLY A 493 19.54 -14.17 16.97
CA GLY A 493 18.46 -13.99 17.94
C GLY A 493 18.59 -14.77 19.26
N LYS A 494 19.75 -15.39 19.52
CA LYS A 494 20.07 -16.04 20.81
C LYS A 494 20.83 -15.09 21.74
N PRO A 495 20.75 -15.29 23.07
CA PRO A 495 21.48 -14.46 24.02
C PRO A 495 23.01 -14.61 23.84
N TYR A 496 23.73 -13.52 24.03
CA TYR A 496 25.19 -13.49 23.94
C TYR A 496 25.83 -14.22 25.13
N ASP A 497 26.42 -15.38 24.85
CA ASP A 497 27.32 -16.10 25.77
C ASP A 497 28.77 -15.90 25.33
N ARG A 498 29.51 -15.09 26.10
CA ARG A 498 30.89 -14.72 25.78
C ARG A 498 31.81 -15.92 25.60
N ARG A 499 31.69 -16.97 26.43
CA ARG A 499 32.62 -18.12 26.39
C ARG A 499 32.35 -18.96 25.15
N LYS A 500 31.08 -19.26 24.90
CA LYS A 500 30.67 -20.02 23.71
C LYS A 500 30.98 -19.25 22.42
N TYR A 501 30.68 -17.95 22.41
CA TYR A 501 30.92 -17.10 21.25
C TYR A 501 32.41 -17.04 20.89
N ALA A 502 33.28 -16.79 21.88
CA ALA A 502 34.73 -16.75 21.65
C ALA A 502 35.27 -18.10 21.13
N ALA A 503 34.83 -19.21 21.73
CA ALA A 503 35.23 -20.55 21.28
C ALA A 503 34.80 -20.85 19.84
N VAL A 504 33.60 -20.41 19.43
CA VAL A 504 33.11 -20.58 18.05
C VAL A 504 33.89 -19.70 17.07
N VAL A 505 34.15 -18.43 17.42
CA VAL A 505 34.94 -17.51 16.59
C VAL A 505 36.36 -18.03 16.36
N GLU A 506 36.99 -18.56 17.41
CA GLU A 506 38.31 -19.17 17.34
C GLU A 506 38.30 -20.46 16.49
N ALA A 507 37.33 -21.36 16.73
CA ALA A 507 37.20 -22.61 15.97
C ALA A 507 36.91 -22.37 14.47
N CYS A 508 36.24 -21.27 14.12
CA CYS A 508 35.99 -20.84 12.74
C CYS A 508 37.13 -19.99 12.16
N ALA A 509 38.22 -19.75 12.90
CA ALA A 509 39.35 -18.92 12.49
C ALA A 509 38.99 -17.48 12.09
N LEU A 510 37.90 -16.93 12.63
CA LEU A 510 37.41 -15.58 12.27
C LEU A 510 38.12 -14.44 13.04
N ALA A 511 38.99 -14.76 14.00
CA ALA A 511 39.58 -13.76 14.89
C ALA A 511 40.41 -12.69 14.16
N SER A 512 41.21 -13.09 13.17
CA SER A 512 42.02 -12.16 12.36
C SER A 512 41.15 -11.28 11.47
N ASP A 513 40.10 -11.84 10.86
CA ASP A 513 39.20 -11.12 9.97
C ASP A 513 38.42 -10.06 10.74
N LEU A 514 37.90 -10.44 11.92
CA LEU A 514 37.22 -9.50 12.81
C LEU A 514 38.17 -8.39 13.27
N ALA A 515 39.43 -8.70 13.59
CA ALA A 515 40.41 -7.68 14.01
C ALA A 515 40.75 -6.66 12.90
N ALA A 516 40.62 -7.04 11.63
CA ALA A 516 40.84 -6.14 10.50
C ALA A 516 39.67 -5.15 10.26
N LEU A 517 38.49 -5.42 10.84
CA LEU A 517 37.31 -4.58 10.65
C LEU A 517 37.31 -3.38 11.61
N PRO A 518 36.81 -2.20 11.18
CA PRO A 518 36.87 -0.96 11.97
C PRO A 518 36.22 -1.04 13.36
N ALA A 519 35.14 -1.81 13.49
CA ALA A 519 34.42 -2.00 14.75
C ALA A 519 34.43 -3.48 15.21
N GLY A 520 35.35 -4.29 14.70
CA GLY A 520 35.40 -5.71 15.03
C GLY A 520 34.11 -6.45 14.66
N ASP A 521 33.60 -7.24 15.60
CA ASP A 521 32.35 -7.98 15.47
C ASP A 521 31.08 -7.11 15.56
N ARG A 522 31.22 -5.83 15.92
CA ARG A 522 30.11 -4.85 15.92
C ARG A 522 29.99 -4.10 14.60
N THR A 523 30.84 -4.41 13.62
CA THR A 523 30.74 -3.84 12.29
C THR A 523 29.41 -4.24 11.66
N GLU A 524 28.65 -3.26 11.18
CA GLU A 524 27.43 -3.50 10.40
C GLU A 524 27.81 -4.04 9.02
N ILE A 525 27.13 -5.11 8.62
CA ILE A 525 27.31 -5.76 7.33
C ILE A 525 25.97 -5.87 6.61
N GLY A 526 26.01 -5.76 5.29
CA GLY A 526 24.84 -5.82 4.43
C GLY A 526 24.67 -7.19 3.77
N GLN A 527 23.59 -7.35 2.99
CA GLN A 527 23.33 -8.57 2.22
C GLN A 527 24.44 -8.91 1.19
N LYS A 528 25.31 -7.96 0.86
CA LYS A 528 26.42 -8.14 -0.10
C LYS A 528 27.81 -8.14 0.56
N GLY A 529 27.87 -8.27 1.89
CA GLY A 529 29.09 -8.07 2.68
C GLY A 529 29.17 -6.65 3.16
#